data_AF-A0A7V3ENK8-F1
#
_entry.id   AF-A0A7V3ENK8-F1
#
_cell.length_a   1.000
_cell.length_b   1.000
_cell.length_c   1.000
_cell.angle_alpha   90.00
_cell.angle_beta   90.00
_cell.angle_gamma   90.00
#
_symmetry.space_group_name_H-M   'P 1'
#
loop_
_entity.id
_entity.type
_entity.pdbx_description
1 polymer ?
#
loop_
_entity_poly.entity_id
_entity_poly.type
_entity_poly.pdbx_seq_one_letter_code
_entity_poly.pdbx_strand_id
1 'polypeptide(L)'
;MIGVKVRTKMESKRVVKAARSGSIKSLGHAGGALRMTAKRSIKRAKTESPEGTPPHTRKGQLRRAILYAVEKSKQTVVVGPDVSVVGTAGTAHEFGGRFRGQRYPKRPFMGPALEKTKDRLPKMWAGSVKS
;
A
#
# COMPACT_ATOMS: atom_id res chain seq x y z
N MET A 1 -4.27 56.23 0.07
CA MET A 1 -4.57 54.79 -0.06
C MET A 1 -3.96 54.34 -1.39
N ILE A 2 -2.89 53.51 -1.37
CA ILE A 2 -2.19 53.12 -2.60
C ILE A 2 -2.88 51.87 -3.17
N GLY A 3 -3.46 51.98 -4.36
CA GLY A 3 -4.04 50.85 -5.08
C GLY A 3 -2.98 50.13 -5.90
N VAL A 4 -2.67 48.88 -5.53
CA VAL A 4 -1.76 48.02 -6.31
C VAL A 4 -2.58 47.17 -7.28
N LYS A 5 -2.25 47.25 -8.56
CA LYS A 5 -2.88 46.46 -9.63
C LYS A 5 -1.84 45.47 -10.18
N VAL A 6 -2.06 44.18 -9.99
CA VAL A 6 -1.16 43.11 -10.44
C VAL A 6 -1.83 42.30 -11.56
N ARG A 7 -1.07 41.99 -12.62
CA ARG A 7 -1.44 40.95 -13.60
C ARG A 7 -0.70 39.65 -13.24
N THR A 8 -1.44 38.57 -13.08
CA THR A 8 -0.87 37.24 -12.86
C THR A 8 -1.04 36.38 -14.11
N LYS A 9 -0.07 35.48 -14.37
CA LYS A 9 -0.13 34.48 -15.43
C LYS A 9 0.01 33.09 -14.79
N MET A 10 -0.90 32.18 -15.10
CA MET A 10 -0.92 30.82 -14.56
C MET A 10 -0.74 29.79 -15.68
N GLU A 11 0.33 28.99 -15.60
CA GLU A 11 0.58 27.88 -16.53
C GLU A 11 -0.09 26.59 -16.03
N SER A 12 -1.42 26.56 -16.05
CA SER A 12 -2.25 25.49 -15.45
C SER A 12 -1.89 24.08 -15.94
N LYS A 13 -1.65 23.92 -17.25
CA LYS A 13 -1.27 22.63 -17.85
C LYS A 13 0.04 22.07 -17.27
N ARG A 14 1.02 22.93 -17.03
CA ARG A 14 2.32 22.54 -16.46
C ARG A 14 2.16 22.10 -15.01
N VAL A 15 1.35 22.83 -14.23
CA VAL A 15 1.05 22.48 -12.83
C VAL A 15 0.33 21.14 -12.73
N VAL A 16 -0.70 20.90 -13.55
CA VAL A 16 -1.43 19.62 -13.58
C VAL A 16 -0.49 18.45 -13.93
N LYS A 17 0.39 18.64 -14.93
CA LYS A 17 1.39 17.63 -15.31
C LYS A 17 2.36 17.34 -14.16
N ALA A 18 2.88 18.38 -13.51
CA ALA A 18 3.77 18.26 -12.36
C ALA A 18 3.08 17.54 -11.19
N ALA A 19 1.82 17.89 -10.89
CA ALA A 19 1.03 17.25 -9.86
C ALA A 19 0.81 15.76 -10.14
N ARG A 20 0.46 15.39 -11.38
CA ARG A 20 0.30 13.98 -11.77
C ARG A 20 1.60 13.20 -11.65
N SER A 21 2.71 13.77 -12.10
CA SER A 21 4.03 13.14 -12.01
C SER A 21 4.46 12.95 -10.55
N GLY A 22 4.26 13.98 -9.72
CA GLY A 22 4.51 13.93 -8.27
C GLY A 22 3.66 12.84 -7.60
N SER A 23 2.37 12.80 -7.89
CA SER A 23 1.43 11.81 -7.36
C SER A 23 1.87 10.37 -7.69
N ILE A 24 2.25 10.07 -8.94
CA ILE A 24 2.73 8.73 -9.33
C ILE A 24 3.97 8.32 -8.54
N LYS A 25 4.92 9.25 -8.32
CA LYS A 25 6.11 8.98 -7.52
C LYS A 25 5.76 8.71 -6.06
N SER A 26 4.89 9.54 -5.48
CA SER A 26 4.41 9.40 -4.10
C SER A 26 3.65 8.09 -3.90
N LEU A 27 2.81 7.66 -4.85
CA LEU A 27 2.13 6.36 -4.85
C LEU A 27 3.11 5.19 -4.85
N GLY A 28 4.21 5.30 -5.60
CA GLY A 28 5.27 4.28 -5.59
C GLY A 28 5.93 4.13 -4.22
N HIS A 29 6.22 5.25 -3.56
CA HIS A 29 6.73 5.25 -2.18
C HIS A 29 5.70 4.72 -1.18
N ALA A 30 4.44 5.12 -1.31
CA ALA A 30 3.34 4.65 -0.46
C ALA A 30 3.13 3.14 -0.56
N GLY A 31 3.04 2.61 -1.78
CA GLY A 31 2.92 1.18 -2.03
C GLY A 31 4.10 0.39 -1.50
N GLY A 32 5.32 0.90 -1.71
CA GLY A 32 6.54 0.30 -1.17
C GLY A 32 6.56 0.26 0.36
N ALA A 33 6.20 1.37 1.01
CA ALA A 33 6.11 1.46 2.46
C ALA A 33 5.07 0.48 3.03
N LEU A 34 3.85 0.47 2.46
CA LEU A 34 2.78 -0.43 2.87
C LEU A 34 3.19 -1.90 2.71
N ARG A 35 3.76 -2.26 1.55
CA ARG A 35 4.32 -3.60 1.30
C ARG A 35 5.34 -3.97 2.37
N MET A 36 6.27 -3.07 2.71
CA MET A 36 7.29 -3.35 3.72
C MET A 36 6.70 -3.53 5.12
N THR A 37 5.71 -2.71 5.50
CA THR A 37 4.99 -2.87 6.77
C THR A 37 4.28 -4.23 6.84
N ALA A 38 3.56 -4.62 5.79
CA ALA A 38 2.89 -5.92 5.71
C ALA A 38 3.90 -7.07 5.78
N LYS A 39 5.01 -7.01 5.03
CA LYS A 39 6.07 -8.02 5.06
C LYS A 39 6.72 -8.18 6.43
N ARG A 40 6.90 -7.09 7.17
CA ARG A 40 7.48 -7.10 8.53
C ARG A 40 6.53 -7.70 9.55
N SER A 41 5.22 -7.59 9.34
CA SER A 41 4.20 -8.20 10.20
C SER A 41 4.21 -9.74 10.12
N ILE A 42 4.57 -10.30 8.95
CA ILE A 42 4.61 -11.75 8.71
C ILE A 42 5.95 -12.33 9.16
N LYS A 43 5.91 -13.12 10.24
CA LYS A 43 7.10 -13.74 10.84
C LYS A 43 7.26 -15.19 10.41
N ARG A 44 8.51 -15.68 10.40
CA ARG A 44 8.79 -17.09 10.17
C ARG A 44 8.66 -17.86 11.48
N ALA A 45 7.85 -18.91 11.49
CA ALA A 45 7.70 -19.80 12.64
C ALA A 45 7.25 -21.19 12.20
N LYS A 46 7.40 -22.17 13.10
CA LYS A 46 6.90 -23.55 12.91
C LYS A 46 5.43 -23.68 13.29
N THR A 47 4.99 -22.91 14.27
CA THR A 47 3.62 -22.88 14.77
C THR A 47 2.79 -21.84 14.02
N GLU A 48 1.48 -22.07 14.02
CA GLU A 48 0.51 -21.08 13.58
C GLU A 48 0.53 -19.86 14.51
N SER A 49 0.15 -18.70 14.01
CA SER A 49 -0.01 -17.54 14.89
C SER A 49 -1.31 -17.67 15.72
N PRO A 50 -1.60 -16.76 16.65
CA PRO A 50 -2.95 -16.61 17.23
C PRO A 50 -3.95 -15.93 16.27
N GLU A 51 -5.25 -16.17 16.46
CA GLU A 51 -6.29 -15.43 15.73
C GLU A 51 -6.18 -13.90 15.95
N GLY A 52 -6.54 -13.12 14.95
CA GLY A 52 -6.41 -11.65 14.94
C GLY A 52 -4.99 -11.14 14.73
N THR A 53 -3.97 -12.00 14.85
CA THR A 53 -2.57 -11.62 14.60
C THR A 53 -2.13 -11.99 13.18
N PRO A 54 -1.14 -11.26 12.61
CA PRO A 54 -0.60 -11.58 11.29
C PRO A 54 -0.15 -13.05 11.18
N PRO A 55 -0.26 -13.67 10.00
CA PRO A 55 0.06 -15.08 9.83
C PRO A 55 1.56 -15.33 10.00
N HIS A 56 1.89 -16.47 10.60
CA HIS A 56 3.23 -17.03 10.48
C HIS A 56 3.42 -17.69 9.12
N THR A 57 4.66 -17.71 8.63
CA THR A 57 5.01 -18.38 7.38
C THR A 57 6.14 -19.38 7.59
N ARG A 58 5.95 -20.61 7.11
CA ARG A 58 6.94 -21.69 7.26
C ARG A 58 8.22 -21.39 6.47
N LYS A 59 8.08 -21.18 5.15
CA LYS A 59 9.19 -20.95 4.20
C LYS A 59 9.35 -19.48 3.78
N GLY A 60 8.39 -18.62 4.13
CA GLY A 60 8.39 -17.21 3.69
C GLY A 60 7.65 -16.94 2.39
N GLN A 61 6.88 -17.89 1.86
CA GLN A 61 6.14 -17.73 0.60
C GLN A 61 5.18 -16.54 0.66
N LEU A 62 4.28 -16.49 1.65
CA LEU A 62 3.35 -15.37 1.83
C LEU A 62 4.06 -14.02 2.00
N ARG A 63 5.15 -14.00 2.77
CA ARG A 63 5.96 -12.78 2.94
C ARG A 63 6.61 -12.31 1.64
N ARG A 64 6.99 -13.24 0.75
CA ARG A 64 7.59 -12.91 -0.56
C ARG A 64 6.53 -12.50 -1.59
N ALA A 65 5.33 -13.07 -1.47
CA ALA A 65 4.21 -12.82 -2.36
C ALA A 65 3.61 -11.41 -2.23
N ILE A 66 3.88 -10.65 -1.17
CA ILE A 66 3.36 -9.28 -1.07
C ILE A 66 4.07 -8.39 -2.09
N LEU A 67 3.30 -7.91 -3.08
CA LEU A 67 3.74 -7.01 -4.15
C LEU A 67 2.94 -5.70 -4.10
N TYR A 68 3.36 -4.73 -4.91
CA TYR A 68 2.57 -3.54 -5.21
C TYR A 68 2.73 -3.11 -6.67
N ALA A 69 1.72 -2.45 -7.21
CA ALA A 69 1.75 -1.85 -8.54
C ALA A 69 1.01 -0.51 -8.54
N VAL A 70 1.58 0.49 -9.21
CA VAL A 70 0.97 1.81 -9.39
C VAL A 70 0.24 1.85 -10.73
N GLU A 71 -1.07 2.11 -10.69
CA GLU A 71 -1.88 2.33 -11.88
C GLU A 71 -1.84 3.82 -12.26
N LYS A 72 -0.92 4.18 -13.16
CA LYS A 72 -0.62 5.59 -13.53
C LYS A 72 -1.79 6.33 -14.16
N SER A 73 -2.70 5.62 -14.83
CA SER A 73 -3.92 6.18 -15.43
C SER A 73 -4.87 6.69 -14.34
N LYS A 74 -5.14 5.85 -13.35
CA LYS A 74 -6.07 6.13 -12.24
C LYS A 74 -5.44 6.85 -11.05
N GLN A 75 -4.12 6.97 -11.01
CA GLN A 75 -3.37 7.47 -9.84
C GLN A 75 -3.71 6.70 -8.56
N THR A 76 -3.74 5.37 -8.67
CA THR A 76 -3.99 4.48 -7.55
C THR A 76 -2.81 3.51 -7.38
N VAL A 77 -2.69 2.91 -6.20
CA VAL A 77 -1.72 1.85 -5.92
C VAL A 77 -2.44 0.64 -5.35
N VAL A 78 -2.18 -0.53 -5.92
CA VAL A 78 -2.67 -1.82 -5.43
C VAL A 78 -1.54 -2.50 -4.69
N VAL A 79 -1.80 -2.98 -3.49
CA VAL A 79 -0.83 -3.71 -2.66
C VAL A 79 -1.49 -4.97 -2.12
N GLY A 80 -0.82 -6.11 -2.25
CA GLY A 80 -1.40 -7.37 -1.79
C GLY A 80 -0.55 -8.59 -2.13
N PRO A 81 -0.97 -9.77 -1.65
CA PRO A 81 -0.34 -11.04 -1.97
C PRO A 81 -0.59 -11.43 -3.44
N ASP A 82 0.46 -11.90 -4.10
CA ASP A 82 0.42 -12.44 -5.45
C ASP A 82 -0.22 -13.83 -5.46
N VAL A 83 -1.35 -13.93 -6.17
CA VAL A 83 -2.14 -15.16 -6.31
C VAL A 83 -1.33 -16.26 -7.02
N SER A 84 -0.39 -15.92 -7.90
CA SER A 84 0.47 -16.91 -8.56
C SER A 84 1.43 -17.61 -7.59
N VAL A 85 1.77 -16.96 -6.46
CA VAL A 85 2.74 -17.47 -5.48
C VAL A 85 2.06 -18.23 -4.33
N VAL A 86 0.92 -17.74 -3.85
CA VAL A 86 0.24 -18.30 -2.67
C VAL A 86 -1.24 -18.63 -2.88
N GLY A 87 -1.75 -18.53 -4.11
CA GLY A 87 -3.16 -18.70 -4.41
C GLY A 87 -4.04 -17.75 -3.59
N THR A 88 -5.19 -18.24 -3.15
CA THR A 88 -6.14 -17.49 -2.31
C THR A 88 -5.82 -17.55 -0.81
N ALA A 89 -4.67 -18.13 -0.41
CA ALA A 89 -4.30 -18.23 1.00
C ALA A 89 -4.13 -16.85 1.65
N GLY A 90 -3.66 -15.85 0.91
CA GLY A 90 -3.57 -14.47 1.39
C GLY A 90 -4.94 -13.90 1.77
N THR A 91 -5.95 -14.10 0.93
CA THR A 91 -7.34 -13.70 1.18
C THR A 91 -7.92 -14.45 2.38
N ALA A 92 -7.68 -15.76 2.46
CA ALA A 92 -8.14 -16.58 3.58
C ALA A 92 -7.55 -16.12 4.92
N HIS A 93 -6.30 -15.67 4.94
CA HIS A 93 -5.73 -15.06 6.14
C HIS A 93 -6.29 -13.67 6.43
N GLU A 94 -6.42 -12.80 5.42
CA GLU A 94 -6.86 -11.41 5.64
C GLU A 94 -8.30 -11.33 6.19
N PHE A 95 -9.20 -12.16 5.64
CA PHE A 95 -10.63 -12.08 5.93
C PHE A 95 -11.18 -13.28 6.71
N GLY A 96 -10.40 -14.35 6.86
CA GLY A 96 -10.90 -15.65 7.33
C GLY A 96 -11.69 -16.37 6.23
N GLY A 97 -12.35 -17.47 6.60
CA GLY A 97 -13.27 -18.19 5.71
C GLY A 97 -12.88 -19.66 5.50
N ARG A 98 -13.28 -20.24 4.36
CA ARG A 98 -12.90 -21.61 3.98
C ARG A 98 -11.80 -21.60 2.92
N PHE A 99 -10.73 -22.35 3.16
CA PHE A 99 -9.65 -22.56 2.20
C PHE A 99 -9.24 -24.03 2.21
N ARG A 100 -9.22 -24.66 1.04
CA ARG A 100 -8.90 -26.10 0.87
C ARG A 100 -9.68 -27.01 1.84
N GLY A 101 -10.97 -26.76 2.02
CA GLY A 101 -11.84 -27.54 2.91
C GLY A 101 -11.66 -27.25 4.41
N GLN A 102 -10.70 -26.42 4.82
CA GLN A 102 -10.46 -26.05 6.21
C GLN A 102 -11.02 -24.65 6.51
N ARG A 103 -11.46 -24.44 7.76
CA ARG A 103 -11.88 -23.12 8.23
C ARG A 103 -10.67 -22.37 8.78
N TYR A 104 -10.38 -21.21 8.21
CA TYR A 104 -9.28 -20.34 8.61
C TYR A 104 -9.80 -19.21 9.51
N PRO A 105 -9.22 -19.01 10.71
CA PRO A 105 -9.49 -17.83 11.52
C PRO A 105 -8.90 -16.58 10.86
N LYS A 106 -9.45 -15.41 11.19
CA LYS A 106 -8.99 -14.15 10.60
C LYS A 106 -7.63 -13.78 11.17
N ARG A 107 -6.64 -13.59 10.30
CA ARG A 107 -5.23 -13.26 10.61
C ARG A 107 -4.81 -12.09 9.73
N PRO A 108 -5.36 -10.89 9.96
CA PRO A 108 -5.20 -9.77 9.05
C PRO A 108 -3.77 -9.23 9.11
N PHE A 109 -3.23 -8.88 7.95
CA PHE A 109 -1.86 -8.37 7.79
C PHE A 109 -1.79 -7.18 6.83
N MET A 110 -2.72 -7.04 5.88
CA MET A 110 -2.79 -5.91 4.96
C MET A 110 -3.49 -4.72 5.58
N GLY A 111 -4.69 -4.90 6.13
CA GLY A 111 -5.44 -3.84 6.81
C GLY A 111 -4.65 -3.21 7.96
N PRO A 112 -4.12 -3.99 8.92
CA PRO A 112 -3.28 -3.46 9.98
C PRO A 112 -2.00 -2.77 9.48
N ALA A 113 -1.47 -3.18 8.32
CA ALA A 113 -0.32 -2.50 7.71
C ALA A 113 -0.70 -1.13 7.14
N LEU A 114 -1.90 -0.98 6.59
CA LEU A 114 -2.43 0.30 6.14
C LEU A 114 -2.61 1.24 7.32
N GLU A 115 -3.27 0.77 8.39
CA GLU A 115 -3.48 1.56 9.61
C GLU A 115 -2.17 2.09 10.20
N LYS A 116 -1.11 1.27 10.21
CA LYS A 116 0.22 1.69 10.69
C LYS A 116 0.94 2.67 9.76
N THR A 117 0.60 2.67 8.48
CA THR A 117 1.30 3.47 7.46
C THR A 117 0.57 4.77 7.16
N LYS A 118 -0.74 4.86 7.42
CA LYS A 118 -1.63 5.97 7.02
C LYS A 118 -1.08 7.35 7.38
N ASP A 119 -0.57 7.53 8.59
CA ASP A 119 -0.11 8.84 9.09
C ASP A 119 1.18 9.31 8.39
N ARG A 120 1.92 8.39 7.77
CA ARG A 120 3.14 8.69 7.02
C ARG A 120 2.86 9.01 5.56
N LEU A 121 1.68 8.69 5.06
CA LEU A 121 1.33 8.88 3.65
C LEU A 121 1.38 10.37 3.25
N PRO A 122 0.77 11.33 3.98
CA PRO A 122 0.80 12.73 3.58
C PRO A 122 2.21 13.30 3.36
N LYS A 123 3.18 12.86 4.19
CA LYS A 123 4.58 13.26 4.07
C LYS A 123 5.20 12.86 2.73
N MET A 124 4.70 11.81 2.08
CA MET A 124 5.18 11.37 0.76
C MET A 124 4.67 12.26 -0.39
N TRP A 125 3.56 12.99 -0.19
CA TRP A 125 3.01 13.96 -1.15
C TRP A 125 3.45 15.39 -0.87
N ALA A 126 3.97 15.68 0.32
CA ALA A 126 4.51 16.99 0.68
C ALA A 126 5.60 17.43 -0.31
N GLY A 127 5.41 18.59 -0.95
CA GLY A 127 6.35 19.12 -1.95
C GLY A 127 6.50 18.26 -3.22
N SER A 128 5.52 17.41 -3.53
CA SER A 128 5.54 16.54 -4.72
C SER A 128 5.32 17.30 -6.03
N VAL A 129 4.63 18.45 -5.99
CA VAL A 129 4.48 19.34 -7.14
C VAL A 129 5.73 20.21 -7.25
N LYS A 130 6.60 19.86 -8.20
CA LYS A 130 7.79 20.65 -8.53
C LYS A 130 7.58 21.26 -9.91
N SER A 131 7.56 22.58 -9.98
CA SER A 131 7.35 23.36 -11.20
C SER A 131 8.64 23.50 -12.00
#